data_AF-A0A831YF16-F1
#
_entry.id   AF-A0A831YF16-F1
#
_cell.length_a   1.000
_cell.length_b   1.000
_cell.length_c   1.000
_cell.angle_alpha   90.00
_cell.angle_beta   90.00
_cell.angle_gamma   90.00
#
_symmetry.space_group_name_H-M   'P 1'
#
loop_
_entity.id
_entity.type
_entity.pdbx_description
1 polymer ?
#
loop_
_entity_poly.entity_id
_entity_poly.type
_entity_poly.pdbx_seq_one_letter_code
_entity_poly.pdbx_strand_id
1 'polypeptide(L)'
;MKVVIIILILIVIGFAVAIGVAVYRATTPPAPPSAHGPPTSSDGKIDEDALATWEPPPMAAVMGRLSRPFAPKLFKKPVVVTEQAGELPVPPADKGMRIARLRLVTGPGAVVTYRCEESDDEDRQGETCPQVVCLCRENTVLDEDEAEACEEPWRKARASGDGKFVCRPKDDDVSAVIYRDGGAIAVTPMREEIVEVSVR
;
A
#
# COMPACT_ATOMS: atom_id res chain seq x y z
N MET A 1 -44.72 -31.06 -10.21
CA MET A 1 -45.14 -29.64 -10.30
C MET A 1 -44.39 -28.71 -9.35
N LYS A 2 -44.30 -28.97 -8.04
CA LYS A 2 -43.60 -28.08 -7.07
C LYS A 2 -42.12 -27.81 -7.41
N VAL A 3 -41.37 -28.84 -7.83
CA VAL A 3 -39.95 -28.70 -8.20
C VAL A 3 -39.75 -27.83 -9.45
N VAL A 4 -40.66 -27.94 -10.43
CA VAL A 4 -40.61 -27.14 -11.67
C VAL A 4 -40.85 -25.66 -11.37
N ILE A 5 -41.77 -25.36 -10.44
CA ILE A 5 -42.05 -23.98 -10.00
C ILE A 5 -40.83 -23.37 -9.31
N ILE A 6 -40.13 -24.13 -8.47
CA ILE A 6 -38.93 -23.65 -7.77
C ILE A 6 -37.80 -23.31 -8.76
N ILE A 7 -37.57 -24.17 -9.76
CA ILE A 7 -36.55 -23.93 -10.78
C ILE A 7 -36.87 -22.68 -11.61
N LEU A 8 -38.13 -22.49 -11.98
CA LEU A 8 -38.58 -21.29 -12.70
C LEU A 8 -38.35 -20.00 -11.90
N ILE A 9 -38.62 -20.02 -10.59
CA ILE A 9 -38.38 -18.86 -9.71
C ILE A 9 -36.88 -18.54 -9.65
N LEU A 10 -36.01 -19.55 -9.54
CA LEU A 10 -34.56 -19.33 -9.50
C LEU A 10 -34.02 -18.73 -10.79
N ILE A 11 -34.54 -19.14 -11.95
CA ILE A 11 -34.16 -18.58 -13.25
C ILE A 11 -34.59 -17.12 -13.36
N VAL A 12 -35.81 -16.80 -12.93
CA VAL A 12 -36.33 -15.42 -12.95
C VAL A 12 -35.53 -14.50 -12.02
N ILE A 13 -35.17 -14.98 -10.82
CA ILE A 13 -34.30 -14.23 -9.90
C ILE A 13 -32.91 -14.04 -10.51
N GLY A 14 -32.32 -15.07 -11.10
CA GLY A 14 -31.02 -14.97 -11.77
C GLY A 14 -31.02 -13.94 -12.91
N PHE A 15 -32.09 -13.90 -13.70
CA PHE A 15 -32.23 -12.93 -14.79
C PHE A 15 -32.45 -11.50 -14.26
N ALA A 16 -33.24 -11.32 -13.21
CA ALA A 16 -33.45 -10.03 -12.56
C ALA A 16 -32.16 -9.47 -11.95
N VAL A 17 -31.32 -10.33 -11.34
CA VAL A 17 -30.00 -9.94 -10.82
C VAL A 17 -29.06 -9.56 -11.96
N ALA A 18 -29.02 -10.32 -13.06
CA ALA A 18 -28.17 -10.00 -14.21
C ALA A 18 -28.53 -8.66 -14.87
N ILE A 19 -29.83 -8.40 -15.06
CA ILE A 19 -30.32 -7.12 -15.61
C ILE A 19 -30.08 -5.99 -14.60
N GLY A 20 -30.33 -6.23 -13.31
CA GLY A 20 -30.06 -5.25 -12.25
C GLY A 20 -28.59 -4.84 -12.19
N VAL A 21 -27.65 -5.79 -12.32
CA VAL A 21 -26.21 -5.52 -12.38
C VAL A 21 -25.83 -4.79 -13.68
N ALA A 22 -26.43 -5.14 -14.82
CA ALA A 22 -26.16 -4.47 -16.10
C ALA A 22 -26.67 -3.02 -16.11
N VAL A 23 -27.87 -2.78 -15.59
CA VAL A 23 -28.45 -1.44 -15.45
C VAL A 23 -27.68 -0.64 -14.41
N TYR A 24 -27.32 -1.24 -13.27
CA TYR A 24 -26.48 -0.58 -12.26
C TYR A 24 -25.12 -0.17 -12.85
N ARG A 25 -24.45 -1.03 -13.62
CA ARG A 25 -23.20 -0.69 -14.32
C ARG A 25 -23.35 0.34 -15.44
N ALA A 26 -24.53 0.46 -16.04
CA ALA A 26 -24.80 1.43 -17.11
C ALA A 26 -25.19 2.81 -16.57
N THR A 27 -25.76 2.89 -15.35
CA THR A 27 -26.22 4.15 -14.74
C THR A 27 -25.34 4.66 -13.60
N THR A 28 -24.40 3.84 -13.10
CA THR A 28 -23.28 4.37 -12.32
C THR A 28 -22.22 4.92 -13.27
N PRO A 29 -21.75 6.16 -13.07
CA PRO A 29 -20.53 6.64 -13.72
C PRO A 29 -19.43 5.59 -13.49
N PRO A 30 -18.57 5.29 -14.48
CA PRO A 30 -17.42 4.44 -14.25
C PRO A 30 -16.69 4.96 -13.02
N ALA A 31 -16.39 4.06 -12.09
CA ALA A 31 -15.70 4.41 -10.86
C ALA A 31 -14.46 5.26 -11.22
N PRO A 32 -14.21 6.37 -10.49
CA PRO A 32 -13.04 7.21 -10.75
C PRO A 32 -11.78 6.34 -10.80
N PRO A 33 -10.86 6.63 -11.74
CA PRO A 33 -9.81 5.72 -12.19
C PRO A 33 -8.87 5.41 -11.03
N SER A 34 -9.12 4.30 -10.35
CA SER A 34 -8.36 3.89 -9.16
C SER A 34 -7.94 2.41 -9.22
N ALA A 35 -7.92 1.82 -10.42
CA ALA A 35 -7.60 0.40 -10.60
C ALA A 35 -6.82 0.04 -11.87
N HIS A 36 -6.37 1.00 -12.69
CA HIS A 36 -5.71 0.69 -13.96
C HIS A 36 -4.20 0.88 -13.87
N GLY A 37 -3.44 -0.04 -14.46
CA GLY A 37 -2.01 0.12 -14.71
C GLY A 37 -1.72 1.33 -15.62
N PRO A 38 -0.49 1.46 -16.17
CA PRO A 38 -0.17 2.61 -17.01
C PRO A 38 -1.20 2.75 -18.14
N PRO A 39 -1.63 3.98 -18.48
CA PRO A 39 -2.65 4.20 -19.49
C PRO A 39 -2.20 3.56 -20.80
N THR A 40 -3.08 2.77 -21.40
CA THR A 40 -2.83 2.14 -22.70
C THR A 40 -3.78 2.70 -23.74
N SER A 41 -3.26 2.94 -24.95
CA SER A 41 -4.05 3.27 -26.12
C SER A 41 -5.00 2.13 -26.49
N SER A 42 -5.93 2.38 -27.42
CA SER A 42 -6.87 1.37 -27.92
C SER A 42 -6.21 0.11 -28.49
N ASP A 43 -4.92 0.21 -28.83
CA ASP A 43 -4.11 -0.87 -29.40
C ASP A 43 -3.29 -1.62 -28.34
N GLY A 44 -3.50 -1.31 -27.06
CA GLY A 44 -2.83 -1.96 -25.93
C GLY A 44 -1.38 -1.55 -25.71
N LYS A 45 -0.89 -0.52 -26.42
CA LYS A 45 0.42 0.11 -26.16
C LYS A 45 0.29 1.16 -25.08
N ILE A 46 1.36 1.42 -24.32
CA ILE A 46 1.39 2.50 -23.34
C ILE A 46 1.17 3.84 -24.07
N ASP A 47 0.24 4.62 -23.55
CA ASP A 47 -0.11 5.95 -24.04
C ASP A 47 0.83 6.95 -23.37
N GLU A 48 1.88 7.36 -24.09
CA GLU A 48 2.94 8.26 -23.61
C GLU A 48 2.41 9.64 -23.20
N ASP A 49 1.36 10.13 -23.87
CA ASP A 49 0.77 11.44 -23.58
C ASP A 49 -0.07 11.40 -22.30
N ALA A 50 -0.80 10.30 -22.08
CA ALA A 50 -1.54 10.07 -20.84
C ALA A 50 -0.60 9.68 -19.67
N LEU A 51 0.55 9.07 -19.96
CA LEU A 51 1.55 8.69 -18.96
C LEU A 51 2.21 9.91 -18.31
N ALA A 52 2.42 11.00 -19.07
CA ALA A 52 3.06 12.22 -18.59
C ALA A 52 2.35 12.90 -17.39
N THR A 53 1.06 12.63 -17.20
CA THR A 53 0.24 13.17 -16.10
C THR A 53 -0.32 12.08 -15.18
N TRP A 54 0.10 10.83 -15.38
CA TRP A 54 -0.36 9.70 -14.63
C TRP A 54 0.47 9.54 -13.34
N GLU A 55 -0.16 9.74 -12.20
CA GLU A 55 0.42 9.40 -10.91
C GLU A 55 0.02 7.97 -10.53
N PRO A 56 0.98 7.07 -10.24
CA PRO A 56 0.64 5.76 -9.73
C PRO A 56 -0.12 5.92 -8.41
N PRO A 57 -1.21 5.16 -8.17
CA PRO A 57 -1.87 5.18 -6.87
C PRO A 57 -0.84 4.80 -5.79
N PRO A 58 -0.90 5.38 -4.57
CA PRO A 58 0.02 5.04 -3.49
C PRO A 58 0.08 3.53 -3.29
N MET A 59 1.15 2.93 -3.83
CA MET A 59 1.29 1.48 -4.05
C MET A 59 1.29 0.70 -2.73
N ALA A 60 1.58 1.38 -1.62
CA ALA A 60 1.57 0.83 -0.27
C ALA A 60 0.20 0.22 0.10
N ALA A 61 -0.91 0.80 -0.37
CA ALA A 61 -2.25 0.34 -0.01
C ALA A 61 -2.81 -0.75 -0.97
N VAL A 62 -2.51 -0.65 -2.27
CA VAL A 62 -3.18 -1.46 -3.31
C VAL A 62 -2.37 -2.70 -3.70
N MET A 63 -1.06 -2.58 -3.95
CA MET A 63 -0.21 -3.73 -4.29
C MET A 63 0.21 -4.54 -3.08
N GLY A 64 0.20 -3.92 -1.91
CA GLY A 64 0.66 -4.51 -0.66
C GLY A 64 0.02 -5.85 -0.33
N ARG A 65 -1.17 -6.21 -0.86
CA ARG A 65 -1.83 -7.52 -0.63
C ARG A 65 -1.64 -8.54 -1.76
N LEU A 66 -1.54 -8.13 -3.02
CA LEU A 66 -1.47 -9.05 -4.17
C LEU A 66 -0.03 -9.42 -4.60
N SER A 67 0.95 -8.54 -4.40
CA SER A 67 2.35 -8.81 -4.80
C SER A 67 3.18 -9.56 -3.74
N ARG A 68 2.62 -9.75 -2.54
CA ARG A 68 3.27 -10.35 -1.35
C ARG A 68 4.05 -11.65 -1.58
N PRO A 69 3.60 -12.63 -2.39
CA PRO A 69 4.30 -13.90 -2.53
C PRO A 69 5.47 -13.87 -3.52
N PHE A 70 5.49 -12.89 -4.44
CA PHE A 70 6.33 -12.95 -5.64
C PHE A 70 7.42 -11.89 -5.68
N ALA A 71 7.43 -10.95 -4.73
CA ALA A 71 8.43 -9.91 -4.71
C ALA A 71 9.77 -10.44 -4.13
N PRO A 72 10.89 -10.20 -4.83
CA PRO A 72 12.21 -10.55 -4.32
C PRO A 72 12.47 -9.77 -3.03
N LYS A 73 12.85 -10.50 -1.98
CA LYS A 73 13.20 -9.96 -0.66
C LYS A 73 14.36 -8.99 -0.78
N LEU A 74 14.32 -7.90 -0.03
CA LEU A 74 15.39 -6.92 0.01
C LEU A 74 16.68 -7.52 0.58
N PHE A 75 16.56 -8.26 1.68
CA PHE A 75 17.66 -8.90 2.37
C PHE A 75 17.47 -10.42 2.48
N LYS A 76 18.57 -11.16 2.35
CA LYS A 76 18.57 -12.63 2.53
C LYS A 76 18.16 -13.02 3.96
N LYS A 77 18.54 -12.22 4.95
CA LYS A 77 18.19 -12.36 6.36
C LYS A 77 17.53 -11.06 6.84
N PRO A 78 16.52 -11.13 7.73
CA PRO A 78 15.93 -9.93 8.31
C PRO A 78 16.98 -9.14 9.09
N VAL A 79 16.96 -7.82 8.93
CA VAL A 79 17.79 -6.87 9.70
C VAL A 79 16.86 -6.13 10.66
N VAL A 80 17.24 -6.03 11.93
CA VAL A 80 16.48 -5.26 12.92
C VAL A 80 17.05 -3.85 12.97
N VAL A 81 16.18 -2.86 12.81
CA VAL A 81 16.50 -1.44 12.85
C VAL A 81 15.80 -0.83 14.05
N THR A 82 16.54 -0.02 14.81
CA THR A 82 16.04 0.82 15.90
C THR A 82 16.28 2.28 15.54
N GLU A 83 15.54 3.19 16.16
CA GLU A 83 15.80 4.65 16.03
C GLU A 83 17.26 4.99 16.38
N GLN A 84 17.79 4.35 17.42
CA GLN A 84 19.16 4.56 17.92
C GLN A 84 20.23 4.05 16.95
N ALA A 85 19.88 3.11 16.06
CA ALA A 85 20.79 2.61 15.02
C ALA A 85 20.94 3.60 13.85
N GLY A 86 20.13 4.65 13.79
CA GLY A 86 20.11 5.62 12.70
C GLY A 86 19.45 5.08 11.45
N GLU A 87 19.92 5.55 10.28
CA GLU A 87 19.38 5.14 8.99
C GLU A 87 20.02 3.83 8.52
N LEU A 88 19.20 2.86 8.09
CA LEU A 88 19.66 1.63 7.47
C LEU A 88 19.91 1.89 5.98
N PRO A 89 21.17 1.79 5.49
CA PRO A 89 21.44 1.91 4.06
C PRO A 89 20.82 0.73 3.31
N VAL A 90 20.14 1.05 2.21
CA VAL A 90 19.49 0.09 1.34
C VAL A 90 20.24 0.05 0.02
N PRO A 91 20.83 -1.10 -0.35
CA PRO A 91 21.57 -1.21 -1.60
C PRO A 91 20.63 -1.12 -2.81
N PRO A 92 21.15 -0.68 -3.96
CA PRO A 92 20.40 -0.60 -5.20
C PRO A 92 19.76 -1.94 -5.60
N ALA A 93 18.66 -1.85 -6.33
CA ALA A 93 17.92 -2.98 -6.83
C ALA A 93 18.41 -3.43 -8.21
N ASP A 94 18.96 -4.65 -8.32
CA ASP A 94 19.47 -5.20 -9.60
C ASP A 94 18.41 -5.30 -10.72
N LYS A 95 17.11 -5.20 -10.40
CA LYS A 95 15.97 -5.42 -11.32
C LYS A 95 14.97 -4.27 -11.31
N GLY A 96 15.44 -3.02 -11.23
CA GLY A 96 14.62 -1.82 -11.27
C GLY A 96 13.83 -1.52 -9.99
N MET A 97 13.28 -2.55 -9.32
CA MET A 97 12.62 -2.41 -8.03
C MET A 97 12.74 -3.68 -7.16
N ARG A 98 12.68 -3.52 -5.84
CA ARG A 98 12.57 -4.57 -4.82
C ARG A 98 11.44 -4.24 -3.86
N ILE A 99 10.98 -5.22 -3.08
CA ILE A 99 10.02 -4.98 -2.00
C ILE A 99 10.70 -5.28 -0.67
N ALA A 100 10.66 -4.29 0.23
CA ALA A 100 11.05 -4.45 1.62
C ALA A 100 9.82 -4.82 2.45
N ARG A 101 9.88 -5.92 3.18
CA ARG A 101 8.90 -6.25 4.21
C ARG A 101 9.35 -5.62 5.52
N LEU A 102 8.49 -4.80 6.08
CA LEU A 102 8.70 -4.06 7.32
C LEU A 102 7.77 -4.65 8.37
N ARG A 103 8.34 -5.11 9.48
CA ARG A 103 7.56 -5.68 10.58
C ARG A 103 7.95 -5.07 11.92
N LEU A 104 6.98 -4.57 12.67
CA LEU A 104 7.18 -4.12 14.04
C LEU A 104 7.46 -5.34 14.94
N VAL A 105 8.63 -5.35 15.58
CA VAL A 105 9.06 -6.40 16.51
C VAL A 105 8.76 -5.96 17.94
N THR A 106 9.19 -4.75 18.29
CA THR A 106 9.08 -4.17 19.64
C THR A 106 8.51 -2.76 19.56
N GLY A 107 7.73 -2.38 20.58
CA GLY A 107 7.09 -1.07 20.70
C GLY A 107 5.63 -1.03 20.24
N PRO A 108 4.92 0.09 20.50
CA PRO A 108 3.50 0.26 20.21
C PRO A 108 3.23 0.69 18.75
N GLY A 109 4.13 1.48 18.17
CA GLY A 109 4.03 1.96 16.79
C GLY A 109 5.30 2.66 16.33
N ALA A 110 5.56 2.60 15.02
CA ALA A 110 6.73 3.19 14.39
C ALA A 110 6.38 3.76 13.02
N VAL A 111 6.97 4.90 12.69
CA VAL A 111 6.99 5.48 11.35
C VAL A 111 8.27 5.03 10.66
N VAL A 112 8.13 4.42 9.50
CA VAL A 112 9.26 3.97 8.68
C VAL A 112 9.29 4.81 7.42
N THR A 113 10.38 5.55 7.22
CA THR A 113 10.54 6.44 6.07
C THR A 113 11.63 5.90 5.17
N TYR A 114 11.27 5.55 3.93
CA TYR A 114 12.25 5.27 2.89
C TYR A 114 12.56 6.53 2.10
N ARG A 115 13.83 6.89 2.03
CA ARG A 115 14.35 7.98 1.22
C ARG A 115 15.17 7.39 0.09
N CYS A 116 14.90 7.82 -1.13
CA CYS A 116 15.70 7.45 -2.28
C CYS A 116 17.05 8.19 -2.22
N GLU A 117 18.10 7.56 -2.76
CA GLU A 117 19.34 8.27 -3.05
C GLU A 117 19.07 9.35 -4.13
N GLU A 118 19.70 10.52 -4.01
CA GLU A 118 19.65 11.53 -5.07
C GLU A 118 20.44 10.99 -6.27
N SER A 119 19.77 10.77 -7.40
CA SER A 119 20.40 10.46 -8.68
C SER A 119 20.12 11.56 -9.70
N ASP A 120 21.14 11.89 -10.48
CA ASP A 120 21.09 12.89 -11.57
C ASP A 120 20.38 12.36 -12.83
N ASP A 121 19.87 11.12 -12.80
CA ASP A 121 19.24 10.49 -13.95
C ASP A 121 17.83 11.07 -14.19
N GLU A 122 17.58 11.59 -15.39
CA GLU A 122 16.26 12.06 -15.85
C GLU A 122 15.21 10.92 -15.95
N ASP A 123 15.63 9.66 -15.70
CA ASP A 123 14.85 8.43 -15.78
C ASP A 123 14.03 8.10 -14.51
N ARG A 124 13.93 9.00 -13.52
CA ARG A 124 13.15 8.79 -12.27
C ARG A 124 11.62 8.78 -12.44
N GLN A 125 11.13 8.59 -13.67
CA GLN A 125 9.70 8.58 -13.95
C GLN A 125 8.99 7.48 -13.14
N GLY A 126 8.17 7.92 -12.17
CA GLY A 126 7.37 7.04 -11.32
C GLY A 126 7.99 6.65 -9.98
N GLU A 127 9.18 7.15 -9.61
CA GLU A 127 9.69 7.01 -8.25
C GLU A 127 8.99 7.96 -7.29
N THR A 128 8.25 7.44 -6.31
CA THR A 128 7.64 8.25 -5.25
C THR A 128 8.53 8.22 -4.02
N CYS A 129 9.21 9.32 -3.73
CA CYS A 129 10.08 9.46 -2.55
C CYS A 129 9.89 10.85 -1.91
N PRO A 130 9.91 10.96 -0.58
CA PRO A 130 10.03 9.87 0.41
C PRO A 130 8.75 9.02 0.51
N GLN A 131 8.90 7.72 0.81
CA GLN A 131 7.76 6.85 1.14
C GLN A 131 7.65 6.72 2.65
N VAL A 132 6.47 7.04 3.20
CA VAL A 132 6.21 6.93 4.63
C VAL A 132 5.26 5.77 4.90
N VAL A 133 5.69 4.85 5.77
CA VAL A 133 4.93 3.66 6.15
C VAL A 133 4.75 3.64 7.65
N CYS A 134 3.49 3.67 8.09
CA CYS A 134 3.13 3.62 9.50
C CYS A 134 2.82 2.19 9.95
N LEU A 135 3.56 1.73 10.95
CA LEU A 135 3.42 0.44 11.63
C LEU A 135 2.84 0.64 13.02
N CYS A 136 1.88 -0.19 13.43
CA CYS A 136 1.45 -0.23 14.82
C CYS A 136 0.86 -1.57 15.23
N ARG A 137 0.97 -1.89 16.52
CA ARG A 137 0.47 -3.16 17.06
C ARG A 137 -1.06 -3.16 17.10
N GLU A 138 -1.67 -4.31 16.80
CA GLU A 138 -3.12 -4.48 16.82
C GLU A 138 -3.76 -3.97 18.12
N ASN A 139 -4.90 -3.29 18.02
CA ASN A 139 -5.65 -2.66 19.12
C ASN A 139 -4.91 -1.53 19.85
N THR A 140 -3.75 -1.09 19.38
CA THR A 140 -3.13 0.16 19.85
C THR A 140 -4.02 1.34 19.43
N VAL A 141 -4.28 2.23 20.37
CA VAL A 141 -4.97 3.50 20.12
C VAL A 141 -3.90 4.58 20.06
N LEU A 142 -3.85 5.34 18.97
CA LEU A 142 -2.96 6.47 18.75
C LEU A 142 -3.75 7.78 18.76
N ASP A 143 -3.16 8.82 19.31
CA ASP A 143 -3.70 10.18 19.25
C ASP A 143 -3.27 10.90 17.95
N GLU A 144 -3.78 12.10 17.71
CA GLU A 144 -3.55 12.84 16.46
C GLU A 144 -2.09 13.18 16.20
N ASP A 145 -1.38 13.62 17.24
CA ASP A 145 0.05 13.96 17.15
C ASP A 145 0.91 12.73 16.84
N GLU A 146 0.57 11.56 17.41
CA GLU A 146 1.30 10.30 17.22
C GLU A 146 1.14 9.75 15.78
N ALA A 147 0.03 10.10 15.12
CA ALA A 147 -0.30 9.68 13.77
C ALA A 147 -0.05 10.77 12.72
N GLU A 148 0.47 11.95 13.09
CA GLU A 148 0.62 13.11 12.21
C GLU A 148 1.45 12.78 10.96
N ALA A 149 2.56 12.06 11.17
CA ALA A 149 3.46 11.63 10.09
C ALA A 149 2.85 10.57 9.16
N CYS A 150 1.69 9.98 9.52
CA CYS A 150 1.02 8.98 8.69
C CYS A 150 0.18 9.63 7.60
N GLU A 151 0.27 9.05 6.40
CA GLU A 151 -0.52 9.52 5.26
C GLU A 151 -2.03 9.48 5.53
N GLU A 152 -2.77 10.41 4.93
CA GLU A 152 -4.21 10.57 5.11
C GLU A 152 -5.01 9.27 4.85
N PRO A 153 -4.70 8.44 3.83
CA PRO A 153 -5.40 7.16 3.63
C PRO A 153 -5.20 6.20 4.82
N TRP A 154 -4.02 6.21 5.43
CA TRP A 154 -3.72 5.38 6.60
C TRP A 154 -4.54 5.84 7.81
N ARG A 155 -4.58 7.17 8.05
CA ARG A 155 -5.34 7.80 9.13
C ARG A 155 -6.85 7.58 8.97
N LYS A 156 -7.39 7.84 7.78
CA LYS A 156 -8.82 7.60 7.46
C LYS A 156 -9.24 6.16 7.69
N ALA A 157 -8.40 5.20 7.31
CA ALA A 157 -8.69 3.79 7.52
C ALA A 157 -8.75 3.40 9.00
N ARG A 158 -8.19 4.18 9.91
CA ARG A 158 -8.06 3.84 11.35
C ARG A 158 -8.80 4.78 12.28
N ALA A 159 -9.41 5.84 11.75
CA ALA A 159 -10.18 6.78 12.53
C ALA A 159 -11.29 6.06 13.34
N SER A 160 -11.32 6.33 14.65
CA SER A 160 -12.30 5.75 15.58
C SER A 160 -13.19 6.81 16.24
N GLY A 161 -13.07 8.08 15.83
CA GLY A 161 -13.72 9.23 16.47
C GLY A 161 -12.79 9.99 17.43
N ASP A 162 -13.16 11.23 17.78
CA ASP A 162 -12.46 12.06 18.76
C ASP A 162 -10.94 12.24 18.54
N GLY A 163 -10.50 12.29 17.28
CA GLY A 163 -9.08 12.46 16.94
C GLY A 163 -8.21 11.22 17.20
N LYS A 164 -8.83 10.05 17.43
CA LYS A 164 -8.13 8.79 17.74
C LYS A 164 -8.08 7.82 16.58
N PHE A 165 -6.97 7.09 16.50
CA PHE A 165 -6.70 6.09 15.47
C PHE A 165 -6.49 4.72 16.09
N VAL A 166 -7.25 3.72 15.66
CA VAL A 166 -7.15 2.35 16.19
C VAL A 166 -6.48 1.44 15.18
N CYS A 167 -5.40 0.82 15.61
CA CYS A 167 -4.61 -0.11 14.82
C CYS A 167 -5.36 -1.42 14.60
N ARG A 168 -5.44 -1.83 13.33
CA ARG A 168 -6.14 -3.01 12.83
C ARG A 168 -5.19 -4.22 12.78
N PRO A 169 -5.74 -5.43 12.60
CA PRO A 169 -4.92 -6.62 12.39
C PRO A 169 -4.00 -6.46 11.18
N LYS A 170 -2.72 -6.82 11.34
CA LYS A 170 -1.63 -6.75 10.34
C LYS A 170 -1.10 -5.35 10.04
N ASP A 171 -1.42 -4.36 10.86
CA ASP A 171 -0.79 -3.04 10.78
C ASP A 171 0.65 -3.04 11.30
N ASP A 172 1.10 -4.16 11.88
CA ASP A 172 2.46 -4.41 12.30
C ASP A 172 3.33 -5.02 11.18
N ASP A 173 2.78 -5.27 9.99
CA ASP A 173 3.45 -5.97 8.87
C ASP A 173 3.03 -5.39 7.51
N VAL A 174 3.86 -4.50 6.97
CA VAL A 174 3.62 -3.78 5.71
C VAL A 174 4.80 -3.94 4.75
N SER A 175 4.58 -3.52 3.51
CA SER A 175 5.58 -3.61 2.44
C SER A 175 5.85 -2.23 1.88
N ALA A 176 7.13 -1.92 1.69
CA ALA A 176 7.61 -0.71 1.03
C ALA A 176 8.32 -1.08 -0.28
N VAL A 177 8.28 -0.20 -1.26
CA VAL A 177 8.96 -0.40 -2.54
C VAL A 177 10.34 0.25 -2.46
N ILE A 178 11.37 -0.50 -2.84
CA ILE A 178 12.74 -0.02 -2.95
C ILE A 178 13.05 0.15 -4.43
N TYR A 179 13.45 1.36 -4.81
CA TYR A 179 13.72 1.72 -6.20
C TYR A 179 15.14 1.36 -6.62
N ARG A 180 15.45 1.60 -7.91
CA ARG A 180 16.65 1.08 -8.58
C ARG A 180 17.92 1.51 -7.88
N ASP A 181 18.01 2.78 -7.53
CA ASP A 181 19.25 3.38 -7.02
C ASP A 181 19.44 3.11 -5.52
N GLY A 182 18.42 2.55 -4.84
CA GLY A 182 18.46 2.31 -3.40
C GLY A 182 18.23 3.58 -2.61
N GLY A 183 18.80 3.64 -1.42
CA GLY A 183 18.65 4.79 -0.52
C GLY A 183 18.78 4.40 0.95
N ALA A 184 17.90 4.91 1.79
CA ALA A 184 17.96 4.70 3.22
C ALA A 184 16.57 4.51 3.85
N ILE A 185 16.50 3.64 4.87
CA ILE A 185 15.31 3.45 5.70
C ILE A 185 15.58 4.03 7.08
N ALA A 186 14.80 5.01 7.48
CA ALA A 186 14.77 5.57 8.83
C ALA A 186 13.57 5.02 9.61
N VAL A 187 13.75 4.78 10.90
CA VAL A 187 12.69 4.33 11.81
C VAL A 187 12.57 5.35 12.94
N THR A 188 11.38 5.91 13.11
CA THR A 188 11.05 6.85 14.18
C THR A 188 9.91 6.25 15.01
N PRO A 189 9.99 6.23 16.35
CA PRO A 189 8.88 5.76 17.15
C PRO A 189 7.70 6.75 17.11
N MET A 190 6.47 6.24 17.18
CA MET A 190 5.27 7.10 17.29
C MET A 190 5.07 7.65 18.71
N ARG A 191 5.79 7.09 19.68
CA ARG A 191 5.75 7.44 21.11
C ARG A 191 7.17 7.59 21.64
N GLU A 192 7.33 8.14 22.84
CA GLU A 192 8.61 8.14 23.56
C GLU A 192 8.95 6.72 24.11
N GLU A 193 8.95 5.71 23.24
CA GLU A 193 9.23 4.31 23.55
C GLU A 193 10.21 3.71 22.52
N ILE A 194 11.03 2.76 22.97
CA ILE A 194 11.96 2.05 22.08
C ILE A 194 11.15 1.18 21.11
N VAL A 195 11.44 1.34 19.81
CA VAL A 195 10.86 0.55 18.74
C VAL A 195 11.92 -0.25 17.99
N GLU A 196 11.55 -1.45 17.57
CA GLU A 196 12.36 -2.30 16.70
C GLU A 196 11.55 -2.71 15.48
N VAL A 197 12.10 -2.48 14.29
CA VAL A 197 11.50 -2.88 13.02
C VAL A 197 12.41 -3.85 12.29
N SER A 198 11.88 -5.02 11.97
CA SER A 198 12.53 -5.99 11.10
C SER A 198 12.31 -5.61 9.63
N VAL A 199 13.40 -5.39 8.89
CA VAL A 199 13.42 -5.14 7.45
C VAL A 199 13.90 -6.40 6.72
N ARG A 200 13.14 -6.86 5.72
CA ARG A 200 13.45 -8.07 4.96
C ARG A 200 13.23 -7.94 3.46
#